data_AF-A0A355TS24-F1
#
_entry.id   AF-A0A355TS24-F1
#
_cell.length_a   1.000
_cell.length_b   1.000
_cell.length_c   1.000
_cell.angle_alpha   90.00
_cell.angle_beta   90.00
_cell.angle_gamma   90.00
#
_symmetry.space_group_name_H-M   'P 1'
#
loop_
_entity.id
_entity.type
_entity.pdbx_description
1 polymer ?
#
loop_
_entity_poly.entity_id
_entity_poly.type
_entity_poly.pdbx_seq_one_letter_code
_entity_poly.pdbx_strand_id
1 'polypeptide(L)'
;MEKATAAFKFFCLFESDIDELMQNLTEASNPLSLHLDKMTPLELVQLMNSEDAKAVLAVKAALPTIAECIKAITDKLKNGGRLFYFGAGTSGRLGVLD
;
A
#
# COMPACT_ATOMS: atom_id res chain seq x y z
N MET A 1 -29.33 -31.32 -1.89
CA MET A 1 -28.06 -31.22 -2.66
C MET A 1 -27.70 -29.78 -3.00
N GLU A 2 -28.66 -28.90 -3.35
CA GLU A 2 -28.41 -27.51 -3.76
C GLU A 2 -27.69 -26.62 -2.72
N LYS A 3 -27.95 -26.82 -1.42
CA LYS A 3 -27.26 -26.09 -0.33
C LYS A 3 -25.77 -26.43 -0.19
N ALA A 4 -25.37 -27.67 -0.52
CA ALA A 4 -23.97 -28.08 -0.46
C ALA A 4 -23.16 -27.48 -1.63
N THR A 5 -23.78 -27.35 -2.81
CA THR A 5 -23.18 -26.73 -3.99
C THR A 5 -22.98 -25.22 -3.81
N ALA A 6 -23.91 -24.51 -3.16
CA ALA A 6 -23.77 -23.08 -2.88
C ALA A 6 -22.65 -22.79 -1.87
N ALA A 7 -22.53 -23.59 -0.80
CA ALA A 7 -21.45 -23.46 0.19
C ALA A 7 -20.07 -23.78 -0.42
N PHE A 8 -19.98 -24.81 -1.27
CA PHE A 8 -18.75 -25.16 -1.96
C PHE A 8 -18.34 -24.09 -2.99
N LYS A 9 -19.31 -23.49 -3.69
CA LYS A 9 -19.07 -22.41 -4.65
C LYS A 9 -18.66 -21.10 -3.96
N PHE A 10 -19.22 -20.79 -2.79
CA PHE A 10 -18.81 -19.65 -1.97
C PHE A 10 -17.39 -19.84 -1.40
N PHE A 11 -17.04 -21.05 -0.99
CA PHE A 11 -15.70 -21.40 -0.53
C PHE A 11 -14.65 -21.28 -1.65
N CYS A 12 -14.91 -21.82 -2.85
CA CYS A 12 -13.99 -21.67 -3.99
C CYS A 12 -13.84 -20.23 -4.49
N LEU A 13 -14.90 -19.41 -4.41
CA LEU A 13 -14.80 -17.97 -4.74
C LEU A 13 -13.93 -17.23 -3.73
N PHE A 14 -14.02 -17.59 -2.45
CA PHE A 14 -13.16 -17.02 -1.40
C PHE A 14 -11.69 -17.42 -1.56
N GLU A 15 -11.42 -18.65 -1.99
CA GLU A 15 -10.07 -19.14 -2.27
C GLU A 15 -9.45 -18.42 -3.49
N SER A 16 -10.24 -18.19 -4.56
CA SER A 16 -9.77 -17.42 -5.72
C SER A 16 -9.50 -15.94 -5.41
N ASP A 17 -10.28 -15.33 -4.50
CA ASP A 17 -10.09 -13.95 -4.09
C ASP A 17 -8.80 -13.76 -3.27
N ILE A 18 -8.43 -14.75 -2.45
CA ILE A 18 -7.16 -14.75 -1.70
C ILE A 18 -5.96 -14.95 -2.63
N ASP A 19 -6.10 -15.82 -3.63
CA ASP A 19 -5.04 -16.06 -4.63
C ASP A 19 -4.78 -14.82 -5.49
N GLU A 20 -5.83 -14.05 -5.82
CA GLU A 20 -5.69 -12.75 -6.52
C GLU A 20 -5.06 -11.68 -5.62
N LEU A 21 -5.42 -11.67 -4.33
CA LEU A 21 -4.82 -10.75 -3.35
C LEU A 21 -3.32 -11.02 -3.16
N MET A 22 -2.91 -12.28 -3.12
CA MET A 22 -1.50 -12.71 -2.98
C MET A 22 -0.63 -12.32 -4.18
N GLN A 23 -1.22 -11.95 -5.32
CA GLN A 23 -0.50 -11.38 -6.47
C GLN A 23 -0.17 -9.89 -6.29
N ASN A 24 -0.84 -9.19 -5.37
CA ASN A 24 -0.58 -7.78 -5.09
C ASN A 24 0.64 -7.62 -4.18
N LEU A 25 1.60 -6.80 -4.60
CA LEU A 25 2.83 -6.54 -3.86
C LEU A 25 2.60 -6.04 -2.42
N THR A 26 1.48 -5.34 -2.16
CA THR A 26 1.15 -4.79 -0.84
C THR A 26 0.67 -5.86 0.15
N GLU A 27 0.17 -6.98 -0.35
CA GLU A 27 -0.39 -8.08 0.45
C GLU A 27 0.56 -9.30 0.48
N ALA A 28 1.61 -9.26 -0.35
CA ALA A 28 2.66 -10.25 -0.35
C ALA A 28 3.51 -10.19 0.94
N SER A 29 3.88 -11.36 1.45
CA SER A 29 4.76 -11.47 2.61
C SER A 29 6.20 -11.07 2.25
N ASN A 30 6.86 -10.29 3.10
CA ASN A 30 8.29 -10.01 2.98
C ASN A 30 9.12 -11.22 3.45
N PRO A 31 9.95 -11.84 2.59
CA PRO A 31 10.77 -12.99 2.99
C PRO A 31 11.75 -12.69 4.13
N LEU A 32 12.18 -11.44 4.28
CA LEU A 32 13.10 -11.01 5.34
C LEU A 32 12.44 -10.99 6.72
N SER A 33 11.10 -11.03 6.79
CA SER A 33 10.33 -10.98 8.04
C SER A 33 9.61 -12.30 8.38
N LEU A 34 9.98 -13.44 7.76
CA LEU A 34 9.33 -14.74 8.00
C LEU A 34 9.41 -15.23 9.47
N HIS A 35 10.36 -14.70 10.24
CA HIS A 35 10.57 -15.05 11.65
C HIS A 35 10.58 -13.80 12.55
N LEU A 36 9.82 -12.77 12.15
CA LEU A 36 9.79 -11.47 12.84
C LEU A 36 9.38 -11.58 14.32
N ASP A 37 8.55 -12.58 14.65
CA ASP A 37 8.13 -12.92 16.01
C ASP A 37 9.24 -13.48 16.91
N LYS A 38 10.35 -13.94 16.31
CA LYS A 38 11.50 -14.54 17.00
C LYS A 38 12.73 -13.64 17.04
N MET A 39 12.68 -12.48 16.37
CA MET A 39 13.78 -11.51 16.36
C MET A 39 13.95 -10.86 17.73
N THR A 40 15.20 -10.56 18.09
CA THR A 40 15.48 -9.65 19.20
C THR A 40 14.95 -8.25 18.86
N PRO A 41 14.66 -7.40 19.86
CA PRO A 41 14.22 -6.03 19.60
C PRO A 41 15.16 -5.23 18.71
N LEU A 42 16.49 -5.44 18.82
CA LEU A 42 17.48 -4.77 17.97
C LEU A 42 17.37 -5.20 16.51
N GLU A 43 17.27 -6.51 16.24
CA GLU A 43 17.13 -7.04 14.88
C GLU A 43 15.83 -6.56 14.24
N LEU A 44 14.74 -6.51 15.01
CA LEU A 44 13.43 -6.06 14.52
C LEU A 44 13.49 -4.59 14.07
N VAL A 45 14.02 -3.69 14.90
CA VAL A 45 14.10 -2.26 14.53
C VAL A 45 15.12 -2.02 13.40
N GLN A 46 16.18 -2.83 13.31
CA GLN A 46 17.12 -2.77 12.20
C GLN A 46 16.45 -3.19 10.88
N LEU A 47 15.67 -4.27 10.90
CA LEU A 47 14.90 -4.71 9.73
C LEU A 47 13.90 -3.63 9.31
N MET A 48 13.09 -3.11 10.23
CA MET A 48 12.11 -2.05 9.93
C MET A 48 12.78 -0.83 9.32
N ASN A 49 13.87 -0.34 9.93
CA ASN A 49 14.60 0.82 9.41
C ASN A 49 15.21 0.56 8.02
N SER A 50 15.67 -0.66 7.75
CA SER A 50 16.18 -1.03 6.42
C SER A 50 15.08 -1.04 5.36
N GLU A 51 13.86 -1.43 5.70
CA GLU A 51 12.69 -1.39 4.81
C GLU A 51 12.21 0.04 4.57
N ASP A 52 12.21 0.90 5.61
CA ASP A 52 11.87 2.32 5.50
C ASP A 52 12.78 3.04 4.48
N ALA A 53 14.07 2.72 4.47
CA ALA A 53 15.02 3.28 3.51
C ALA A 53 14.63 2.96 2.05
N LYS A 54 14.03 1.80 1.79
CA LYS A 54 13.56 1.42 0.44
C LYS A 54 12.40 2.32 -0.01
N ALA A 55 11.50 2.69 0.89
CA ALA A 55 10.40 3.60 0.58
C ALA A 55 10.93 4.97 0.12
N VAL A 56 11.91 5.53 0.85
CA VAL A 56 12.56 6.80 0.49
C VAL A 56 13.26 6.69 -0.87
N LEU A 57 13.97 5.58 -1.11
CA LEU A 57 14.63 5.33 -2.40
C LEU A 57 13.63 5.18 -3.55
N ALA A 58 12.46 4.57 -3.31
CA ALA A 58 11.42 4.41 -4.33
C ALA A 58 10.87 5.77 -4.83
N VAL A 59 10.78 6.77 -3.94
CA VAL A 59 10.38 8.15 -4.31
C VAL A 59 11.31 8.73 -5.38
N LYS A 60 12.61 8.37 -5.38
CA LYS A 60 13.58 8.85 -6.38
C LYS A 60 13.13 8.52 -7.80
N ALA A 61 12.56 7.34 -8.02
CA ALA A 61 12.07 6.93 -9.34
C ALA A 61 10.81 7.69 -9.76
N ALA A 62 10.02 8.18 -8.80
CA ALA A 62 8.78 8.92 -9.03
C ALA A 62 8.99 10.44 -9.23
N LEU A 63 10.21 10.97 -9.02
CA LEU A 63 10.49 12.40 -9.10
C LEU A 63 10.02 13.09 -10.39
N PRO A 64 10.17 12.51 -11.60
CA PRO A 64 9.65 13.14 -12.82
C PRO A 64 8.13 13.32 -12.78
N THR A 65 7.39 12.29 -12.40
CA THR A 65 5.92 12.34 -12.28
C THR A 65 5.46 13.28 -11.18
N ILE A 66 6.17 13.31 -10.05
CA ILE A 66 5.91 14.26 -8.96
C ILE A 66 6.10 15.71 -9.46
N ALA A 67 7.17 15.99 -10.22
CA ALA A 67 7.42 17.31 -10.77
C ALA A 67 6.32 17.76 -11.77
N GLU A 68 5.85 16.85 -12.63
CA GLU A 68 4.72 17.12 -13.53
C GLU A 68 3.43 17.41 -12.75
N CYS A 69 3.16 16.63 -11.69
CA CYS A 69 2.04 16.84 -10.80
C CYS A 69 2.09 18.21 -10.13
N ILE A 70 3.25 18.58 -9.57
CA ILE A 70 3.47 19.90 -8.95
C ILE A 70 3.17 21.03 -9.94
N LYS A 71 3.66 20.92 -11.19
CA LYS A 71 3.40 21.92 -12.23
C LYS A 71 1.90 22.06 -12.49
N ALA A 72 1.22 20.95 -12.75
CA ALA A 72 -0.20 20.93 -13.06
C ALA A 72 -1.05 21.50 -11.89
N ILE A 73 -0.75 21.08 -10.66
CA ILE A 73 -1.43 21.56 -9.46
C ILE A 73 -1.20 23.06 -9.28
N THR A 74 0.05 23.53 -9.38
CA THR A 74 0.40 24.94 -9.21
C THR A 74 -0.33 25.82 -10.22
N ASP A 75 -0.41 25.40 -11.48
CA ASP A 75 -1.15 26.13 -12.51
C ASP A 75 -2.64 26.22 -12.19
N LYS A 76 -3.25 25.17 -11.63
CA LYS A 76 -4.65 25.19 -11.19
C LYS A 76 -4.87 26.08 -9.98
N LEU A 77 -4.01 25.99 -8.98
CA LEU A 77 -4.10 26.80 -7.76
C LEU A 77 -3.97 28.30 -8.06
N LYS A 78 -3.04 28.69 -8.95
CA LYS A 78 -2.89 30.09 -9.41
C LYS A 78 -4.15 30.65 -10.08
N ASN A 79 -4.95 29.79 -10.70
CA ASN A 79 -6.19 30.16 -11.37
C ASN A 79 -7.44 30.01 -10.47
N GLY A 80 -7.26 30.00 -9.14
CA GLY A 80 -8.37 29.89 -8.17
C GLY A 80 -8.92 28.47 -7.99
N GLY A 81 -8.20 27.46 -8.48
CA GLY A 81 -8.53 26.05 -8.25
C GLY A 81 -8.30 25.61 -6.81
N ARG A 82 -8.68 24.36 -6.53
CA ARG A 82 -8.52 23.72 -5.21
C ARG A 82 -7.87 22.36 -5.38
N LEU A 83 -7.03 21.98 -4.42
CA LEU A 83 -6.47 20.63 -4.31
C LEU A 83 -7.29 19.86 -3.28
N PHE A 84 -7.63 18.61 -3.60
CA PHE A 84 -8.38 17.73 -2.72
C PHE A 84 -7.64 16.41 -2.57
N TYR A 85 -7.40 16.01 -1.32
CA TYR A 85 -6.96 14.67 -0.99
C TYR A 85 -8.17 13.82 -0.56
N PHE A 86 -8.20 12.56 -0.97
CA PHE A 86 -9.25 11.61 -0.63
C PHE A 86 -8.64 10.24 -0.38
N GLY A 87 -9.14 9.54 0.63
CA GLY A 87 -8.65 8.22 1.03
C GLY A 87 -9.29 7.72 2.32
N ALA A 88 -9.09 6.45 2.63
CA ALA A 88 -9.58 5.82 3.86
C ALA A 88 -8.41 5.41 4.78
N GLY A 89 -8.67 5.24 6.08
CA GLY A 89 -7.67 4.71 7.01
C GLY A 89 -6.42 5.60 7.12
N THR A 90 -5.23 5.02 6.93
CA THR A 90 -3.95 5.73 7.04
C THR A 90 -3.76 6.74 5.90
N SER A 91 -4.08 6.38 4.66
CA SER A 91 -3.90 7.28 3.51
C SER A 91 -4.78 8.53 3.60
N GLY A 92 -6.04 8.37 4.02
CA GLY A 92 -6.94 9.50 4.25
C GLY A 92 -6.45 10.43 5.38
N ARG A 93 -5.95 9.86 6.48
CA ARG A 93 -5.39 10.64 7.60
C ARG A 93 -4.11 11.37 7.23
N LEU A 94 -3.26 10.80 6.36
CA LEU A 94 -2.11 11.50 5.80
C LEU A 94 -2.51 12.68 4.92
N GLY A 95 -3.57 12.53 4.11
CA GLY A 95 -4.11 13.65 3.33
C GLY A 95 -4.79 14.75 4.17
N VAL A 96 -5.20 14.45 5.40
CA VAL A 96 -5.70 15.47 6.35
C VAL A 96 -4.55 16.15 7.11
N LEU A 97 -3.42 15.45 7.26
CA LEU A 97 -2.23 15.94 7.94
C LEU A 97 -1.45 16.96 7.09
N ASP A 98 -1.41 16.75 5.77
CA ASP A 98 -0.80 17.64 4.78
C ASP A 98 -1.65 18.91 4.55
#